data_AF-A0A5M8PMZ3-F1
#
_entry.id   AF-A0A5M8PMZ3-F1
#
_cell.length_a   1.000
_cell.length_b   1.000
_cell.length_c   1.000
_cell.angle_alpha   90.00
_cell.angle_beta   90.00
_cell.angle_gamma   90.00
#
_symmetry.space_group_name_H-M   'P 1'
#
loop_
_entity.id
_entity.type
_entity.pdbx_description
1 polymer ?
#
loop_
_entity_poly.entity_id
_entity_poly.type
_entity_poly.pdbx_seq_one_letter_code
_entity_poly.pdbx_strand_id
1 'polypeptide(L)'
;MPPKKHYLFGGPTPWSLSTWTSTDDRIRGGTSTSHLTSYFPPSSCPPHNEHAIFHGQLTTAPLGGAGFASQRTIDLPSRVWDLSG
;
A
#
# COMPACT_ATOMS: atom_id res chain seq x y z
N MET A 1 -19.80 -25.66 -6.95
CA MET A 1 -19.03 -24.54 -7.52
C MET A 1 -17.85 -24.27 -6.59
N PRO A 2 -16.64 -23.96 -7.10
CA PRO A 2 -15.53 -23.55 -6.24
C PRO A 2 -15.86 -22.24 -5.52
N PRO A 3 -15.37 -22.03 -4.29
CA PRO A 3 -15.61 -20.79 -3.55
C PRO A 3 -15.00 -19.60 -4.31
N LYS A 4 -15.73 -18.47 -4.35
CA LYS A 4 -15.20 -17.22 -4.89
C LYS A 4 -14.02 -16.76 -4.03
N LYS A 5 -12.87 -16.54 -4.66
CA LYS A 5 -11.69 -15.95 -3.99
C LYS A 5 -12.01 -14.50 -3.65
N HIS A 6 -11.98 -14.17 -2.36
CA HIS A 6 -12.08 -12.79 -1.88
C HIS A 6 -10.69 -12.31 -1.45
N TYR A 7 -10.30 -11.14 -1.94
CA TYR A 7 -9.07 -10.48 -1.54
C TYR A 7 -9.30 -9.64 -0.29
N LEU A 8 -8.39 -9.79 0.69
CA LEU A 8 -8.39 -8.98 1.91
C LEU A 8 -8.47 -7.48 1.60
N PHE A 9 -7.75 -7.04 0.56
CA PHE A 9 -7.73 -5.65 0.10
C PHE A 9 -8.36 -5.50 -1.29
N GLY A 10 -9.64 -5.82 -1.45
CA GLY A 10 -10.33 -5.59 -2.74
C GLY A 10 -11.63 -6.37 -2.93
N GLY A 11 -11.99 -7.24 -1.97
CA GLY A 11 -13.20 -8.04 -2.04
C GLY A 11 -13.18 -8.90 -3.31
N PRO A 12 -14.06 -8.68 -4.29
CA PRO A 12 -14.07 -9.45 -5.53
C PRO A 12 -12.89 -9.14 -6.48
N THR A 13 -12.22 -7.98 -6.32
CA THR A 13 -11.11 -7.56 -7.19
C THR A 13 -9.77 -7.67 -6.46
N PRO A 14 -8.66 -7.98 -7.16
CA PRO A 14 -7.34 -7.87 -6.56
C PRO A 14 -7.05 -6.45 -6.12
N TRP A 15 -6.13 -6.29 -5.16
CA TRP A 15 -5.57 -4.98 -4.86
C TRP A 15 -4.75 -4.47 -6.05
N SER A 16 -4.51 -3.16 -6.13
CA SER A 16 -3.69 -2.57 -7.20
C SER A 16 -2.83 -1.45 -6.65
N LEU A 17 -1.55 -1.40 -7.05
CA LEU A 17 -0.65 -0.28 -6.73
C LEU A 17 -1.23 1.09 -7.05
N SER A 18 -2.00 1.21 -8.14
CA SER A 18 -2.64 2.47 -8.55
C SER A 18 -3.57 3.06 -7.49
N THR A 19 -4.00 2.24 -6.53
CA THR A 19 -4.86 2.65 -5.42
C THR A 19 -4.09 3.06 -4.17
N TRP A 20 -2.76 3.15 -4.23
CA TRP A 20 -1.90 3.53 -3.11
C TRP A 20 -1.18 4.85 -3.37
N THR A 21 -0.92 5.60 -2.31
CA THR A 21 -0.16 6.84 -2.36
C THR A 21 0.71 6.99 -1.11
N SER A 22 1.83 7.70 -1.24
CA SER A 22 2.71 7.96 -0.10
C SER A 22 2.11 9.01 0.84
N THR A 23 2.35 8.82 2.13
CA THR A 23 2.02 9.77 3.19
C THR A 23 3.26 9.87 4.08
N ASP A 24 4.13 10.81 3.73
CA ASP A 24 5.43 11.02 4.36
C ASP A 24 5.45 12.35 5.13
N ASP A 25 6.47 12.54 5.95
CA ASP A 25 6.68 13.72 6.80
C ASP A 25 7.05 15.02 6.05
N ARG A 26 7.12 14.99 4.72
CA ARG A 26 7.49 16.13 3.86
C ARG A 26 6.63 17.38 4.07
N ILE A 27 5.36 17.21 4.45
CA ILE A 27 4.47 18.34 4.77
C ILE A 27 4.84 19.07 6.07
N ARG A 28 5.68 18.45 6.92
CA ARG A 28 6.20 19.03 8.17
C ARG A 28 7.65 19.50 8.06
N GLY A 29 8.21 19.53 6.84
CA GLY A 29 9.63 19.84 6.61
C GLY A 29 10.56 18.63 6.77
N GLY A 30 10.02 17.42 6.90
CA GLY A 30 10.79 16.19 6.86
C GLY A 30 11.31 15.88 5.45
N THR A 31 12.26 14.95 5.36
CA THR A 31 12.81 14.50 4.07
C THR A 31 12.64 13.01 3.85
N SER A 32 11.78 12.37 4.65
CA SER A 32 11.52 10.95 4.49
C SER A 32 10.75 10.71 3.19
N THR A 33 11.04 9.58 2.55
CA THR A 33 10.40 9.14 1.33
C THR A 33 9.97 7.68 1.46
N SER A 34 8.78 7.36 0.96
CA SER A 34 8.37 5.97 0.80
C SER A 34 7.83 5.70 -0.61
N HIS A 35 8.00 4.47 -1.03
CA HIS A 35 7.56 3.92 -2.30
C HIS A 35 6.92 2.56 -2.06
N LEU A 36 5.93 2.25 -2.91
CA LEU A 36 5.32 0.93 -2.99
C LEU A 36 5.46 0.44 -4.42
N THR A 37 6.05 -0.74 -4.61
CA THR A 37 6.23 -1.37 -5.93
C THR A 37 5.68 -2.78 -5.94
N SER A 38 5.31 -3.26 -7.12
CA SER A 38 4.67 -4.56 -7.34
C SER A 38 5.73 -5.57 -7.71
N TYR A 39 5.65 -6.74 -7.11
CA TYR A 39 6.52 -7.86 -7.41
C TYR A 39 5.67 -9.10 -7.68
N PHE A 40 6.02 -9.82 -8.74
CA PHE A 40 5.40 -11.09 -9.10
C PHE A 40 6.47 -12.20 -8.96
N PRO A 41 6.43 -12.99 -7.88
CA PRO A 41 7.30 -14.16 -7.74
C PRO A 41 7.16 -15.10 -8.94
N PRO A 42 8.21 -15.81 -9.36
CA PRO A 42 8.14 -16.75 -10.50
C PRO A 42 7.09 -17.86 -10.33
N SER A 43 6.75 -18.23 -9.09
CA SER A 43 5.72 -19.22 -8.75
C SER A 43 4.30 -18.66 -8.73
N SER A 44 4.12 -17.40 -9.10
CA SER A 44 2.83 -16.71 -9.11
C SER A 44 2.05 -17.00 -10.38
N CYS A 45 0.72 -17.16 -10.25
CA CYS A 45 -0.18 -17.04 -11.40
C CYS A 45 -0.69 -15.60 -11.49
N PRO A 46 -0.23 -14.78 -12.45
CA PRO A 46 -0.77 -13.43 -12.66
C PRO A 46 -2.26 -13.50 -13.05
N PRO A 47 -3.09 -12.50 -12.65
CA PRO A 47 -2.77 -11.34 -11.81
C PRO A 47 -2.91 -11.61 -10.30
N HIS A 48 -3.05 -12.88 -9.89
CA HIS A 48 -3.68 -13.21 -8.61
C HIS A 48 -2.77 -13.24 -7.38
N ASN A 49 -1.47 -13.03 -7.57
CA ASN A 49 -0.42 -13.06 -6.54
C ASN A 49 0.52 -11.85 -6.74
N GLU A 50 -0.02 -10.65 -6.81
CA GLU A 50 0.77 -9.42 -6.74
C GLU A 50 1.26 -9.22 -5.31
N HIS A 51 2.56 -9.11 -5.12
CA HIS A 51 3.20 -8.78 -3.85
C HIS A 51 3.59 -7.31 -3.84
N ALA A 52 3.55 -6.68 -2.66
CA ALA A 52 4.00 -5.32 -2.49
C ALA A 52 5.41 -5.30 -1.88
N ILE A 53 6.29 -4.48 -2.43
CA ILE A 53 7.57 -4.11 -1.82
C ILE A 53 7.45 -2.67 -1.33
N PHE A 54 7.54 -2.49 -0.02
CA PHE A 54 7.66 -1.18 0.60
C PHE A 54 9.12 -0.83 0.79
N HIS A 55 9.55 0.31 0.26
CA HIS A 55 10.94 0.77 0.36
C HIS A 55 11.03 2.30 0.31
N GLY A 56 12.17 2.86 0.72
CA GLY A 56 12.36 4.30 0.76
C GLY A 56 13.48 4.71 1.69
N GLN A 57 13.49 5.98 2.07
CA GLN A 57 14.53 6.57 2.91
C GLN A 57 13.86 7.26 4.10
N LEU A 58 14.19 6.81 5.31
CA LEU A 58 13.69 7.42 6.55
C LEU A 58 14.76 8.38 7.08
N THR A 59 14.43 9.66 7.24
CA THR A 59 15.29 10.65 7.91
C THR A 59 14.68 11.09 9.22
N THR A 60 15.53 11.25 10.24
CA THR A 60 15.10 11.73 11.56
C THR A 60 15.63 13.12 11.89
N ALA A 61 16.73 13.53 11.26
CA ALA A 61 17.39 14.80 11.54
C ALA A 61 16.50 16.04 11.30
N PRO A 62 15.76 16.15 10.17
CA PRO A 62 14.99 17.37 9.87
C PRO A 62 13.89 17.71 10.88
N LEU A 63 13.41 16.72 11.64
CA LEU A 63 12.36 16.91 12.64
C LEU A 63 12.85 16.63 14.06
N GLY A 64 14.12 16.94 14.35
CA GLY A 64 14.67 16.89 15.71
C GLY A 64 14.72 15.48 16.29
N GLY A 65 14.98 14.47 15.46
CA GLY A 65 15.03 13.06 15.86
C GLY A 65 13.79 12.25 15.48
N ALA A 66 12.74 12.89 14.95
CA ALA A 66 11.55 12.22 14.44
C ALA A 66 11.56 12.10 12.91
N GLY A 67 10.88 11.08 12.37
CA GLY A 67 10.71 10.88 10.94
C GLY A 67 9.54 9.94 10.66
N PHE A 68 8.86 10.12 9.54
CA PHE A 68 7.73 9.28 9.15
C PHE A 68 7.63 9.09 7.65
N ALA A 69 7.50 7.83 7.22
CA ALA A 69 7.30 7.43 5.84
C ALA A 69 6.26 6.30 5.80
N SER A 70 5.19 6.46 5.01
CA SER A 70 4.10 5.46 4.98
C SER A 70 3.36 5.45 3.64
N GLN A 71 2.56 4.41 3.44
CA GLN A 71 1.67 4.29 2.28
C GLN A 71 0.23 4.14 2.78
N ARG A 72 -0.71 4.75 2.07
CA ARG A 72 -2.14 4.59 2.33
C ARG A 72 -2.89 4.34 1.03
N THR A 73 -4.07 3.73 1.13
CA THR A 73 -4.98 3.70 -0.02
C THR A 73 -5.52 5.09 -0.30
N ILE A 74 -5.67 5.45 -1.57
CA ILE A 74 -6.43 6.63 -1.96
C ILE A 74 -7.91 6.38 -1.64
N ASP A 75 -8.58 7.39 -1.10
CA ASP A 75 -10.01 7.31 -0.78
C ASP A 75 -10.78 7.14 -2.10
N LEU A 76 -11.23 5.91 -2.37
CA LEU A 76 -12.09 5.61 -3.51
C LEU A 76 -13.54 5.89 -3.08
N PRO A 77 -14.25 6.85 -3.71
CA PRO A 77 -15.55 7.34 -3.23
C PRO A 77 -16.66 6.28 -3.09
N SER A 78 -16.46 5.07 -3.61
CA SER A 78 -17.44 3.98 -3.60
C SER A 78 -16.98 2.72 -2.87
N ARG A 79 -15.82 2.74 -2.18
CA ARG A 79 -15.29 1.53 -1.55
C ARG A 79 -15.83 1.36 -0.14
N VAL A 80 -16.86 0.51 -0.01
CA VAL A 80 -17.36 0.03 1.28
C VAL A 80 -16.46 -1.11 1.74
N TRP A 81 -15.80 -0.93 2.87
CA TRP A 81 -15.08 -2.00 3.54
C TRP A 81 -16.06 -2.76 4.43
N ASP A 82 -16.19 -4.06 4.20
CA ASP A 82 -16.92 -4.93 5.11
C ASP A 82 -16.05 -5.20 6.34
N LEU A 83 -16.47 -4.69 7.50
CA LEU A 83 -15.74 -4.78 8.78
C LEU A 83 -16.47 -5.68 9.79
N SER A 84 -17.52 -6.39 9.39
CA SER A 84 -18.37 -7.17 10.31
C SER A 84 -17.80 -8.54 10.67
N GLY A 85 -16.49 -8.59 10.96
CA GLY A 85 -15.74 -9.84 11.21
C GLY A 85 -16.41 -10.84 12.14
#